data_AF-A0A845XLK0-F1
#
_entry.id   AF-A0A845XLK0-F1
#
_cell.length_a   1.000
_cell.length_b   1.000
_cell.length_c   1.000
_cell.angle_alpha   90.00
_cell.angle_beta   90.00
_cell.angle_gamma   90.00
#
_symmetry.space_group_name_H-M   'P 1'
#
loop_
_entity.id
_entity.type
_entity.pdbx_description
1 polymer ?
#
loop_
_entity_poly.entity_id
_entity_poly.type
_entity_poly.pdbx_seq_one_letter_code
_entity_poly.pdbx_strand_id
1 'polypeptide(L)'
;MDNDQNLLILTIYIIGVTYVLYKAFQEIDQLITVKVDSDAINQELEKNNLKDFMEVNFGFDPSYKLDDLKDLKLSVKNKSNENPVYIEIDWDKSLITDLENNSRPMIWVNSDDMEEAPKSQDVGKIRPGQNCEFKLSDENIKNALFPVKDLKNAIKNGGKFNLQLLFNFFEPNTGNSRSFYLPCRFTPIKLHWTQAIVLALQPQ
;
A
#
# COMPACT_ATOMS: atom_id res chain seq x y z
N MET A 1 59.77 0.37 -14.30
CA MET A 1 58.31 0.09 -14.28
C MET A 1 57.63 1.35 -14.74
N ASP A 2 56.45 1.31 -15.35
CA ASP A 2 55.33 2.12 -14.86
C ASP A 2 54.20 2.30 -15.87
N ASN A 3 54.41 2.37 -17.18
CA ASN A 3 53.27 2.69 -18.06
C ASN A 3 52.28 1.52 -18.23
N ASP A 4 52.77 0.31 -18.47
CA ASP A 4 51.92 -0.89 -18.64
C ASP A 4 51.28 -1.33 -17.31
N GLN A 5 52.01 -1.18 -16.20
CA GLN A 5 51.46 -1.43 -14.86
C GLN A 5 50.42 -0.38 -14.46
N ASN A 6 50.66 0.91 -14.74
CA ASN A 6 49.66 1.95 -14.49
C ASN A 6 48.43 1.77 -15.38
N LEU A 7 48.61 1.37 -16.64
CA LEU A 7 47.50 1.05 -17.54
C LEU A 7 46.69 -0.16 -17.05
N LEU A 8 47.37 -1.21 -16.57
CA LEU A 8 46.74 -2.39 -15.99
C LEU A 8 45.97 -2.07 -14.70
N ILE A 9 46.57 -1.29 -13.80
CA ILE A 9 45.92 -0.82 -12.56
C ILE A 9 44.70 0.04 -12.89
N LEU A 10 44.82 0.99 -13.83
CA LEU A 10 43.72 1.83 -14.27
C LEU A 10 42.59 1.01 -14.88
N THR A 11 42.92 0.00 -15.68
CA THR A 11 41.94 -0.89 -16.31
C THR A 11 41.17 -1.69 -15.26
N ILE A 12 41.86 -2.29 -14.30
CA ILE A 12 41.23 -3.02 -13.19
C ILE A 12 40.33 -2.09 -12.38
N TYR A 13 40.80 -0.86 -12.11
CA TYR A 13 40.04 0.14 -11.38
C TYR A 13 38.75 0.53 -12.12
N ILE A 14 38.82 0.83 -13.43
CA ILE A 14 37.65 1.17 -14.25
C ILE A 14 36.65 0.01 -14.26
N ILE A 15 37.12 -1.23 -14.43
CA ILE A 15 36.24 -2.41 -14.40
C ILE A 15 35.55 -2.52 -13.04
N GLY A 16 36.31 -2.36 -11.94
CA GLY A 16 35.77 -2.41 -10.58
C GLY A 16 34.72 -1.34 -10.32
N VAL A 17 35.01 -0.08 -10.65
CA VAL A 17 34.07 1.03 -10.50
C VAL A 17 32.83 0.82 -11.37
N THR A 18 33.01 0.41 -12.62
CA THR A 18 31.87 0.13 -13.53
C THR A 18 30.99 -0.99 -13.00
N TYR A 19 31.59 -2.05 -12.46
CA TYR A 19 30.86 -3.16 -11.87
C TYR A 19 30.05 -2.75 -10.63
N VAL A 20 30.65 -1.96 -9.73
CA VAL A 20 29.95 -1.44 -8.55
C VAL A 20 28.79 -0.52 -8.95
N LEU A 21 29.02 0.40 -9.88
CA LEU A 21 27.96 1.28 -10.41
C LEU A 21 26.85 0.48 -11.07
N TYR A 22 27.18 -0.51 -11.90
CA TYR A 22 26.20 -1.39 -12.52
C TYR A 22 25.33 -2.10 -11.48
N LYS A 23 25.94 -2.66 -10.43
CA LYS A 23 25.22 -3.32 -9.34
C LYS A 23 24.30 -2.34 -8.59
N ALA A 24 24.80 -1.13 -8.28
CA ALA A 24 24.00 -0.09 -7.64
C ALA A 24 22.78 0.30 -8.48
N PHE A 25 22.96 0.48 -9.79
CA PHE A 25 21.83 0.77 -10.68
C PHE A 25 20.82 -0.38 -10.74
N GLN A 26 21.28 -1.64 -10.72
CA GLN A 26 20.36 -2.79 -10.70
C GLN A 26 19.50 -2.86 -9.44
N GLU A 27 20.05 -2.50 -8.27
CA GLU A 27 19.28 -2.48 -7.02
C GLU A 27 18.24 -1.35 -7.04
N ILE A 28 18.61 -0.18 -7.56
CA ILE A 28 17.72 0.96 -7.74
C ILE A 28 16.58 0.64 -8.73
N ASP A 29 16.88 -0.12 -9.79
CA ASP A 29 15.91 -0.48 -10.84
C ASP A 29 14.76 -1.37 -10.33
N GLN A 30 14.94 -1.99 -9.16
CA GLN A 30 13.96 -2.85 -8.50
C GLN A 30 13.04 -2.10 -7.53
N LEU A 31 13.24 -0.79 -7.36
CA LEU A 31 12.40 0.02 -6.49
C LEU A 31 11.08 0.40 -7.18
N ILE A 32 10.00 0.23 -6.44
CA ILE A 32 8.64 0.53 -6.87
C ILE A 32 7.96 1.45 -5.87
N THR A 33 6.88 2.09 -6.30
CA THR A 33 5.97 2.80 -5.41
C THR A 33 4.53 2.50 -5.81
N VAL A 34 3.60 2.69 -4.87
CA VAL A 34 2.18 2.43 -5.09
C VAL A 34 1.45 3.77 -5.09
N LYS A 35 0.76 4.05 -6.19
CA LYS A 35 -0.12 5.23 -6.29
C LYS A 35 -1.55 4.84 -5.99
N VAL A 36 -2.16 5.54 -5.04
CA VAL A 36 -3.59 5.45 -4.75
C VAL A 36 -4.37 6.51 -5.53
N ASP A 37 -5.49 6.11 -6.11
CA ASP A 37 -6.44 7.01 -6.77
C ASP A 37 -7.30 7.74 -5.72
N SER A 38 -6.69 8.69 -5.02
CA SER A 38 -7.35 9.43 -3.94
C SER A 38 -8.52 10.28 -4.44
N ASP A 39 -8.44 10.75 -5.68
CA ASP A 39 -9.52 11.52 -6.31
C ASP A 39 -10.76 10.64 -6.51
N ALA A 40 -10.59 9.41 -7.00
CA ALA A 40 -11.70 8.47 -7.12
C ALA A 40 -12.32 8.11 -5.76
N ILE A 41 -11.50 7.91 -4.71
CA ILE A 41 -11.99 7.68 -3.35
C ILE A 41 -12.84 8.86 -2.89
N ASN A 42 -12.32 10.09 -3.02
CA ASN A 42 -13.03 11.30 -2.63
C ASN A 42 -14.34 11.49 -3.41
N GLN A 43 -14.36 11.18 -4.70
CA GLN A 43 -15.58 11.24 -5.52
C GLN A 43 -16.63 10.22 -5.07
N GLU A 44 -16.24 8.99 -4.74
CA GLU A 44 -17.17 7.99 -4.20
C GLU A 44 -17.70 8.41 -2.83
N LEU A 45 -16.87 9.02 -1.97
CA LEU A 45 -17.35 9.58 -0.70
C LEU A 45 -18.31 10.76 -0.89
N GLU A 46 -18.07 11.65 -1.86
CA GLU A 46 -18.99 12.75 -2.18
C GLU A 46 -20.33 12.23 -2.69
N LYS A 47 -20.30 11.32 -3.67
CA LYS A 47 -21.49 10.74 -4.30
C LYS A 47 -22.43 10.08 -3.29
N ASN A 48 -21.88 9.56 -2.19
CA ASN A 48 -22.63 8.88 -1.13
C ASN A 48 -22.89 9.77 0.10
N ASN A 49 -22.62 11.08 0.02
CA ASN A 49 -22.76 12.05 1.10
C ASN A 49 -21.99 11.64 2.37
N LEU A 50 -20.75 11.18 2.19
CA LEU A 50 -19.86 10.70 3.24
C LEU A 50 -18.64 11.61 3.44
N LYS A 51 -18.26 12.43 2.46
CA LYS A 51 -17.02 13.24 2.50
C LYS A 51 -16.93 14.20 3.69
N ASP A 52 -18.05 14.77 4.11
CA ASP A 52 -18.09 15.69 5.26
C ASP A 52 -17.97 14.95 6.60
N PHE A 53 -18.25 13.65 6.63
CA PHE A 53 -18.32 12.83 7.85
C PHE A 53 -17.14 11.87 8.00
N MET A 54 -16.47 11.52 6.91
CA MET A 54 -15.40 10.53 6.90
C MET A 54 -14.31 10.91 5.91
N GLU A 55 -13.08 10.57 6.26
CA GLU A 55 -11.93 10.65 5.38
C GLU A 55 -11.19 9.31 5.40
N VAL A 56 -10.76 8.86 4.23
CA VAL A 56 -10.08 7.58 4.03
C VAL A 56 -8.80 7.86 3.26
N ASN A 57 -7.67 7.52 3.86
CA ASN A 57 -6.34 7.73 3.29
C ASN A 57 -5.52 6.44 3.35
N PHE A 58 -4.59 6.30 2.41
CA PHE A 58 -3.65 5.20 2.41
C PHE A 58 -2.22 5.72 2.56
N GLY A 59 -1.50 5.18 3.54
CA GLY A 59 -0.10 5.46 3.79
C GLY A 59 0.76 4.44 3.04
N PHE A 60 1.68 4.94 2.23
CA PHE A 60 2.70 4.14 1.57
C PHE A 60 4.07 4.68 1.90
N ASP A 61 5.02 3.78 2.09
CA ASP A 61 6.43 4.15 2.17
C ASP A 61 6.86 4.70 0.80
N PRO A 62 7.86 5.61 0.75
CA PRO A 62 8.26 6.27 -0.49
C PRO A 62 8.68 5.30 -1.60
N SER A 63 9.21 4.14 -1.21
CA SER A 63 9.62 3.08 -2.12
C SER A 63 9.62 1.71 -1.44
N TYR A 64 9.37 0.67 -2.22
CA TYR A 64 9.47 -0.73 -1.82
C TYR A 64 10.39 -1.47 -2.77
N LYS A 65 11.11 -2.49 -2.28
CA LYS A 65 11.57 -3.56 -3.16
C LYS A 65 10.37 -4.40 -3.56
N LEU A 66 10.51 -5.14 -4.66
CA LEU A 66 9.41 -5.93 -5.24
C LEU A 66 8.84 -7.00 -4.29
N ASP A 67 9.62 -7.45 -3.32
CA ASP A 67 9.28 -8.46 -2.32
C ASP A 67 8.93 -7.89 -0.94
N ASP A 68 9.02 -6.56 -0.77
CA ASP A 68 8.82 -5.88 0.52
C ASP A 68 7.41 -5.30 0.69
N LEU A 69 6.58 -5.26 -0.37
CA LEU A 69 5.19 -4.79 -0.27
C LEU A 69 4.30 -5.87 0.37
N LYS A 70 4.29 -5.92 1.70
CA LYS A 70 3.57 -6.92 2.51
C LYS A 70 2.24 -6.43 3.09
N ASP A 71 2.14 -5.12 3.34
CA ASP A 71 0.95 -4.54 3.95
C ASP A 71 0.57 -3.20 3.31
N LEU A 72 -0.69 -2.82 3.52
CA LEU A 72 -1.24 -1.51 3.19
C LEU A 72 -1.59 -0.82 4.51
N LYS A 73 -1.13 0.43 4.70
CA LYS A 73 -1.52 1.24 5.85
C LYS A 73 -2.76 2.05 5.47
N LEU A 74 -3.88 1.80 6.14
CA LEU A 74 -5.14 2.51 5.98
C LEU A 74 -5.35 3.45 7.17
N SER A 75 -5.67 4.71 6.92
CA SER A 75 -6.13 5.66 7.92
C SER A 75 -7.57 6.05 7.63
N VAL A 76 -8.44 5.94 8.62
CA VAL A 76 -9.84 6.35 8.53
C VAL A 76 -10.15 7.31 9.67
N LYS A 77 -10.58 8.51 9.30
CA LYS A 77 -10.97 9.56 10.23
C LYS A 77 -12.47 9.79 10.19
N ASN A 78 -13.10 9.65 11.35
CA ASN A 78 -14.49 10.02 11.57
C ASN A 78 -14.56 11.50 11.98
N LYS A 79 -15.14 12.32 11.10
CA LYS A 79 -15.32 13.78 11.28
C LYS A 79 -16.63 14.14 11.97
N SER A 80 -17.51 13.17 12.21
CA SER A 80 -18.77 13.44 12.91
C SER A 80 -18.50 13.89 14.35
N ASN A 81 -19.07 15.03 14.74
CA ASN A 81 -18.99 15.58 16.10
C ASN A 81 -20.38 15.95 16.62
N GLU A 82 -21.09 16.85 15.94
CA GLU A 82 -22.40 17.35 16.41
C GLU A 82 -23.54 16.33 16.22
N ASN A 83 -23.52 15.58 15.12
CA ASN A 83 -24.42 14.47 14.85
C ASN A 83 -23.59 13.17 14.82
N PRO A 84 -23.40 12.50 15.97
CA PRO A 84 -22.45 11.40 16.08
C PRO A 84 -22.89 10.21 15.23
N VAL A 85 -22.04 9.81 14.28
CA VAL A 85 -22.20 8.58 13.49
C VAL A 85 -21.07 7.64 13.87
N TYR A 86 -21.41 6.42 14.29
CA TYR A 86 -20.41 5.38 14.51
C TYR A 86 -20.10 4.70 13.18
N ILE A 87 -18.80 4.50 12.91
CA ILE A 87 -18.32 3.83 11.71
C ILE A 87 -17.73 2.50 12.14
N GLU A 88 -18.12 1.43 11.48
CA GLU A 88 -17.53 0.10 11.63
C GLU A 88 -17.03 -0.39 10.28
N ILE A 89 -15.85 -1.02 10.25
CA ILE A 89 -15.31 -1.69 9.07
C ILE A 89 -15.49 -3.20 9.24
N ASP A 90 -16.14 -3.83 8.27
CA ASP A 90 -16.35 -5.28 8.23
C ASP A 90 -15.25 -5.91 7.36
N TRP A 91 -14.21 -6.41 8.02
CA TRP A 91 -13.04 -7.01 7.35
C TRP A 91 -13.36 -8.35 6.71
N ASP A 92 -14.25 -9.15 7.30
CA ASP A 92 -14.67 -10.45 6.76
C ASP A 92 -15.41 -10.31 5.42
N LYS A 93 -16.00 -9.13 5.14
CA LYS A 93 -16.62 -8.80 3.85
C LYS A 93 -15.78 -7.85 2.99
N SER A 94 -14.59 -7.47 3.44
CA SER A 94 -13.67 -6.65 2.67
C SER A 94 -12.75 -7.52 1.83
N LEU A 95 -12.41 -7.06 0.62
CA LEU A 95 -11.70 -7.85 -0.38
C LEU A 95 -10.56 -7.06 -1.00
N ILE A 96 -9.47 -7.76 -1.32
CA ILE A 96 -8.42 -7.27 -2.21
C ILE A 96 -8.45 -8.07 -3.50
N THR A 97 -8.40 -7.40 -4.65
CA THR A 97 -8.15 -8.08 -5.91
C THR A 97 -6.65 -8.14 -6.13
N ASP A 98 -6.12 -9.30 -6.52
CA ASP A 98 -4.75 -9.38 -6.98
C ASP A 98 -4.56 -8.73 -8.35
N LEU A 99 -3.30 -8.67 -8.80
CA LEU A 99 -2.91 -8.08 -10.09
C LEU A 99 -3.40 -8.88 -11.31
N GLU A 100 -3.98 -10.07 -11.09
CA GLU A 100 -4.63 -10.91 -12.09
C GLU A 100 -6.17 -10.83 -12.01
N ASN A 101 -6.70 -9.93 -11.18
CA ASN A 101 -8.13 -9.73 -10.87
C ASN A 101 -8.81 -10.84 -10.06
N ASN A 102 -8.08 -11.74 -9.41
CA ASN A 102 -8.67 -12.69 -8.47
C ASN A 102 -8.93 -11.97 -7.14
N SER A 103 -10.14 -12.13 -6.59
CA SER A 103 -10.48 -11.54 -5.29
C SER A 103 -10.07 -12.46 -4.15
N ARG A 104 -9.46 -11.89 -3.11
CA ARG A 104 -9.06 -12.57 -1.88
C ARG A 104 -9.58 -11.81 -0.66
N PRO A 105 -9.80 -12.48 0.47
CA PRO A 105 -10.17 -11.81 1.71
C PRO A 105 -9.12 -10.78 2.13
N MET A 106 -9.57 -9.63 2.61
CA MET A 106 -8.71 -8.65 3.25
C MET A 106 -8.59 -8.97 4.75
N ILE A 107 -7.36 -8.95 5.27
CA ILE A 107 -7.04 -9.22 6.67
C ILE A 107 -6.54 -7.95 7.34
N TRP A 108 -7.18 -7.54 8.43
CA TRP A 108 -6.67 -6.56 9.37
C TRP A 108 -5.64 -7.22 10.30
N VAL A 109 -4.38 -6.82 10.13
CA VAL A 109 -3.26 -7.26 10.96
C VAL A 109 -3.20 -6.36 12.20
N ASN A 110 -3.72 -6.86 13.32
CA ASN A 110 -3.83 -6.10 14.57
C ASN A 110 -2.68 -6.37 15.57
N SER A 111 -1.77 -7.27 15.24
CA SER A 111 -0.55 -7.58 16.00
C SER A 111 0.57 -7.95 15.03
N ASP A 112 1.81 -7.51 15.30
CA ASP A 112 2.96 -7.86 14.46
C ASP A 112 3.36 -9.34 14.57
N ASP A 113 2.98 -10.01 15.67
CA ASP A 113 3.22 -11.45 15.88
C ASP A 113 2.17 -12.35 15.21
N MET A 114 1.26 -11.77 14.42
CA MET A 114 0.18 -12.49 13.77
C MET A 114 0.73 -13.38 12.64
N GLU A 115 0.66 -14.69 12.83
CA GLU A 115 1.26 -15.64 11.89
C GLU A 115 0.31 -16.14 10.80
N GLU A 116 -0.98 -16.21 11.10
CA GLU A 116 -2.02 -16.77 10.24
C GLU A 116 -3.27 -15.89 10.26
N ALA A 117 -4.02 -15.88 9.15
CA ALA A 117 -5.30 -15.21 9.07
C ALA A 117 -6.31 -15.85 10.04
N PRO A 118 -7.08 -15.05 10.78
CA PRO A 118 -8.04 -15.57 11.73
C PRO A 118 -9.26 -16.08 10.93
N LYS A 119 -10.00 -17.03 11.51
CA LYS A 119 -11.21 -17.58 10.85
C LYS A 119 -12.34 -16.56 10.71
N SER A 120 -12.34 -15.54 11.56
CA SER A 120 -13.27 -14.39 11.52
C SER A 120 -12.59 -13.22 12.21
N GLN A 121 -12.90 -12.02 11.75
CA GLN A 121 -12.28 -10.78 12.21
C GLN A 121 -13.25 -9.92 13.01
N ASP A 122 -12.75 -9.31 14.07
CA ASP A 122 -13.49 -8.28 14.80
C ASP A 122 -13.72 -7.06 13.92
N VAL A 123 -14.87 -6.41 14.06
CA VAL A 123 -15.17 -5.18 13.31
C VAL A 123 -14.28 -4.02 13.76
N GLY A 124 -13.72 -3.27 12.81
CA GLY A 124 -12.93 -2.07 13.07
C GLY A 124 -13.82 -0.91 13.47
N LYS A 125 -13.96 -0.60 14.76
CA LYS A 125 -14.84 0.46 15.27
C LYS A 125 -14.14 1.81 15.35
N ILE A 126 -14.75 2.85 14.78
CA ILE A 126 -14.22 4.20 14.71
C ILE A 126 -15.27 5.16 15.27
N ARG A 127 -15.02 5.69 16.47
CA ARG A 127 -15.96 6.58 17.15
C ARG A 127 -15.96 7.98 16.53
N PRO A 128 -17.03 8.78 16.73
CA PRO A 128 -17.07 10.19 16.38
C PRO A 128 -15.79 10.93 16.81
N GLY A 129 -15.22 11.74 15.91
CA GLY A 129 -13.99 12.50 16.12
C GLY A 129 -12.68 11.69 16.12
N GLN A 130 -12.71 10.36 16.04
CA GLN A 130 -11.50 9.54 16.07
C GLN A 130 -10.83 9.41 14.70
N ASN A 131 -9.51 9.29 14.72
CA ASN A 131 -8.71 8.78 13.61
C ASN A 131 -8.13 7.42 14.00
N CYS A 132 -8.33 6.41 13.16
CA CYS A 132 -7.83 5.06 13.37
C CYS A 132 -6.93 4.65 12.22
N GLU A 133 -5.85 3.96 12.54
CA GLU A 133 -4.91 3.40 11.58
C GLU A 133 -4.98 1.88 11.61
N PHE A 134 -4.96 1.26 10.44
CA PHE A 134 -5.09 -0.18 10.25
C PHE A 134 -3.99 -0.65 9.31
N LYS A 135 -3.33 -1.73 9.69
CA LYS A 135 -2.39 -2.47 8.84
C LYS A 135 -3.15 -3.60 8.16
N LEU A 136 -3.08 -3.68 6.85
CA LEU A 136 -3.90 -4.56 6.04
C LEU A 136 -3.04 -5.51 5.20
N SER A 137 -3.38 -6.79 5.18
CA SER A 137 -2.71 -7.84 4.40
C SER A 137 -3.72 -8.74 3.69
N ASP A 138 -3.28 -9.62 2.79
CA ASP A 138 -4.08 -10.77 2.38
C ASP A 138 -3.95 -11.92 3.40
N GLU A 139 -4.55 -13.06 3.07
CA GLU A 139 -4.48 -14.30 3.85
C GLU A 139 -3.05 -14.80 4.14
N ASN A 140 -2.04 -14.35 3.39
CA ASN A 140 -0.64 -14.72 3.51
C ASN A 140 0.18 -13.65 4.25
N ILE A 141 -0.18 -13.37 5.50
CA ILE A 141 0.33 -12.26 6.34
C ILE A 141 1.86 -12.08 6.33
N LYS A 142 2.65 -13.17 6.26
CA LYS A 142 4.12 -13.11 6.29
C LYS A 142 4.77 -12.76 4.94
N ASN A 143 4.04 -12.96 3.85
CA ASN A 143 4.53 -12.87 2.48
C ASN A 143 4.21 -11.50 1.87
N ALA A 144 4.81 -11.21 0.72
CA ALA A 144 4.41 -10.06 -0.07
C ALA A 144 2.97 -10.24 -0.57
N LEU A 145 2.21 -9.14 -0.64
CA LEU A 145 0.82 -9.12 -1.12
C LEU A 145 0.68 -9.69 -2.53
N PHE A 146 1.72 -9.51 -3.35
CA PHE A 146 1.74 -9.97 -4.73
C PHE A 146 3.05 -10.71 -5.02
N PRO A 147 3.01 -11.79 -5.81
CA PRO A 147 4.22 -12.39 -6.34
C PRO A 147 5.03 -11.38 -7.16
N VAL A 148 6.36 -11.39 -7.00
CA VAL A 148 7.29 -10.48 -7.69
C VAL A 148 7.09 -10.50 -9.21
N LYS A 149 6.78 -11.66 -9.78
CA LYS A 149 6.54 -11.82 -11.23
C LYS A 149 5.32 -11.00 -11.68
N ASP A 150 4.24 -11.06 -10.92
CA ASP A 150 2.96 -10.44 -11.27
C ASP A 150 3.06 -8.93 -11.09
N LEU A 151 3.77 -8.50 -10.03
CA LEU A 151 4.09 -7.10 -9.79
C LEU A 151 4.94 -6.50 -10.92
N LYS A 152 5.99 -7.21 -11.38
CA LYS A 152 6.78 -6.80 -12.56
C LYS A 152 5.94 -6.69 -13.83
N ASN A 153 5.03 -7.64 -14.04
CA ASN A 153 4.14 -7.64 -15.21
C ASN A 153 3.13 -6.48 -15.14
N ALA A 154 2.53 -6.23 -13.98
CA ALA A 154 1.63 -5.12 -13.77
C ALA A 154 2.31 -3.77 -14.03
N ILE A 155 3.52 -3.56 -13.52
CA ILE A 155 4.27 -2.33 -13.74
C ILE A 155 4.56 -2.09 -15.23
N LYS A 156 4.88 -3.15 -15.99
CA LYS A 156 5.13 -3.06 -17.44
C LYS A 156 3.86 -2.78 -18.24
N ASN A 157 2.74 -3.38 -17.85
CA ASN A 157 1.50 -3.37 -18.61
C ASN A 157 0.46 -2.35 -18.09
N GLY A 158 0.79 -1.59 -17.04
CA GLY A 158 -0.16 -0.68 -16.38
C GLY A 158 -1.27 -1.41 -15.60
N GLY A 159 -0.95 -2.59 -15.06
CA GLY A 159 -1.83 -3.36 -14.18
C GLY A 159 -2.19 -2.61 -12.90
N LYS A 160 -3.34 -2.94 -12.34
CA LYS A 160 -3.91 -2.28 -11.16
C LYS A 160 -4.45 -3.34 -10.22
N PHE A 161 -4.55 -2.99 -8.95
CA PHE A 161 -5.27 -3.78 -7.97
C PHE A 161 -6.26 -2.89 -7.23
N ASN A 162 -7.30 -3.49 -6.66
CA ASN A 162 -8.37 -2.80 -5.99
C ASN A 162 -8.54 -3.37 -4.58
N LEU A 163 -8.89 -2.51 -3.65
CA LEU A 163 -9.37 -2.86 -2.32
C LEU A 163 -10.81 -2.41 -2.21
N GLN A 164 -11.70 -3.32 -1.82
CA GLN A 164 -13.10 -3.03 -1.55
C GLN A 164 -13.33 -3.15 -0.05
N LEU A 165 -13.57 -2.01 0.62
CA LEU A 165 -13.84 -1.96 2.05
C LEU A 165 -15.34 -1.84 2.30
N LEU A 166 -15.87 -2.66 3.20
CA LEU A 166 -17.25 -2.52 3.66
C LEU A 166 -17.31 -1.67 4.94
N PHE A 167 -17.92 -0.50 4.83
CA PHE A 167 -18.24 0.36 5.96
C PHE A 167 -19.70 0.21 6.36
N ASN A 168 -19.94 0.05 7.66
CA ASN A 168 -21.25 0.15 8.28
C ASN A 168 -21.30 1.43 9.11
N PHE A 169 -22.38 2.18 8.97
CA PHE A 169 -22.62 3.43 9.68
C PHE A 169 -23.84 3.26 10.56
N PHE A 170 -23.74 3.70 11.81
CA PHE A 170 -24.83 3.64 12.78
C PHE A 170 -25.07 5.01 13.42
N GLU A 171 -26.30 5.49 13.31
CA GLU A 171 -26.77 6.73 13.93
C GLU A 171 -27.55 6.41 15.22
N PRO A 172 -27.02 6.73 16.41
CA PRO A 172 -27.66 6.36 17.67
C PRO A 172 -28.99 7.10 17.91
N ASN A 173 -29.12 8.33 17.38
CA ASN A 173 -30.30 9.17 17.62
C ASN A 173 -31.52 8.74 16.81
N THR A 174 -31.30 8.22 15.59
CA THR A 174 -32.36 7.79 14.67
C THR A 174 -32.55 6.27 14.67
N GLY A 175 -31.54 5.52 15.14
CA GLY A 175 -31.48 4.07 15.00
C GLY A 175 -31.18 3.62 13.56
N ASN A 176 -30.88 4.56 12.64
CA ASN A 176 -30.61 4.25 11.26
C ASN A 176 -29.24 3.58 11.12
N SER A 177 -29.19 2.55 10.27
CA SER A 177 -27.96 1.91 9.85
C SER A 177 -27.86 1.89 8.33
N ARG A 178 -26.68 2.18 7.78
CA ARG A 178 -26.40 2.02 6.34
C ARG A 178 -25.06 1.33 6.13
N SER A 179 -24.97 0.54 5.06
CA SER A 179 -23.73 -0.11 4.64
C SER A 179 -23.29 0.47 3.29
N PHE A 180 -21.99 0.61 3.09
CA PHE A 180 -21.39 1.17 1.89
C PHE A 180 -20.08 0.47 1.56
N TYR A 181 -19.94 0.04 0.30
CA TYR A 181 -18.68 -0.47 -0.22
C TYR A 181 -17.87 0.66 -0.84
N LEU A 182 -16.66 0.88 -0.34
CA LEU A 182 -15.71 1.84 -0.90
C LEU A 182 -14.68 1.11 -1.76
N PRO A 183 -14.73 1.27 -3.10
CA PRO A 183 -13.67 0.79 -3.97
C PRO A 183 -12.47 1.74 -3.95
N CYS A 184 -11.30 1.22 -3.65
CA CYS A 184 -10.03 1.94 -3.63
C CYS A 184 -9.12 1.33 -4.70
N ARG A 185 -8.62 2.13 -5.65
CA ARG A 185 -7.76 1.63 -6.74
C ARG A 185 -6.32 2.01 -6.51
N PHE A 186 -5.43 1.08 -6.83
CA PHE A 186 -3.99 1.25 -6.69
C PHE A 186 -3.28 0.87 -7.97
N THR A 187 -2.22 1.62 -8.29
CA THR A 187 -1.36 1.37 -9.44
C THR A 187 0.08 1.24 -8.95
N PRO A 188 0.68 0.04 -8.99
CA PRO A 188 2.10 -0.12 -8.76
C PRO A 188 2.85 0.48 -9.96
N ILE A 189 3.83 1.33 -9.68
CA ILE A 189 4.68 1.95 -10.69
C ILE A 189 6.15 1.78 -10.34
N LYS A 190 6.98 1.71 -11.38
CA LYS A 190 8.43 1.77 -11.20
C LYS A 190 8.83 3.15 -10.70
N LEU A 191 9.68 3.19 -9.69
CA LEU A 191 10.22 4.45 -9.20
C LEU A 191 11.21 5.02 -10.24
N HIS A 192 11.11 6.32 -10.53
CA HIS A 192 12.04 6.94 -11.45
C HIS A 192 13.44 6.99 -10.83
N TRP A 193 14.48 6.68 -11.61
CA TRP A 193 15.84 6.51 -11.11
C TRP A 193 16.37 7.73 -10.34
N THR A 194 15.98 8.96 -10.73
CA THR A 194 16.38 10.18 -10.01
C THR A 194 15.80 10.24 -8.59
N GLN A 195 14.54 9.84 -8.42
CA GLN A 195 13.89 9.78 -7.11
C GLN A 195 14.48 8.65 -6.27
N ALA A 196 14.75 7.52 -6.91
CA ALA A 196 15.31 6.36 -6.27
C ALA A 196 16.75 6.59 -5.75
N ILE A 197 17.60 7.32 -6.50
CA ILE A 197 18.92 7.75 -6.04
C ILE A 197 18.81 8.67 -4.83
N VAL A 198 17.90 9.64 -4.86
CA VAL A 198 17.71 10.56 -3.73
C VAL A 198 17.35 9.79 -2.46
N LEU A 199 16.43 8.82 -2.55
CA LEU A 199 16.08 7.96 -1.41
C LEU A 199 17.25 7.09 -0.95
N ALA A 200 18.03 6.51 -1.87
CA ALA A 200 19.18 5.68 -1.53
C ALA A 200 20.34 6.45 -0.85
N LEU A 201 20.41 7.77 -1.04
CA LEU A 201 21.43 8.64 -0.45
C LEU A 201 20.98 9.30 0.87
N GLN A 202 19.72 9.13 1.28
CA GLN A 202 19.26 9.61 2.58
C GLN A 202 19.81 8.71 3.69
N PRO A 203 20.37 9.29 4.79
CA PRO A 203 20.77 8.49 5.94
C PRO A 203 19.54 7.83 6.55
N GLN A 204 19.60 6.51 6.74
CA GLN A 204 18.57 5.71 7.41
C GLN A 204 18.66 5.86 8.93
#